data_AF-A0A9P7CIV5-F1
#
_entry.id   AF-A0A9P7CIV5-F1
#
_cell.length_a   1.000
_cell.length_b   1.000
_cell.length_c   1.000
_cell.angle_alpha   90.00
_cell.angle_beta   90.00
_cell.angle_gamma   90.00
#
_symmetry.space_group_name_H-M   'P 1'
#
loop_
_entity.id
_entity.type
_entity.pdbx_description
1 polymer ?
#
loop_
_entity_poly.entity_id
_entity_poly.type
_entity_poly.pdbx_seq_one_letter_code
_entity_poly.pdbx_strand_id
1 'polypeptide(L)'
;MHPSGGWAEKGKPAIVTTPSTRAVYHTILGAISSKFAVSMELRNPKEEWSKHIKIDFHNCKRKAPSSNKKLLPRGADTGRYLVFLEKTMDEVDCLPERKGYYIDMDNGPIHTDREIDELITRRGYKHIYLRLGKGDL
;
A
#
# COMPACT_ATOMS: atom_id res chain seq x y z
N MET A 1 -23.13 0.56 16.49
CA MET A 1 -24.58 0.29 16.30
C MET A 1 -24.75 -1.18 15.97
N HIS A 2 -25.42 -1.95 16.84
CA HIS A 2 -25.88 -3.29 16.48
C HIS A 2 -27.13 -3.15 15.60
N PRO A 3 -27.26 -3.88 14.48
CA PRO A 3 -28.52 -3.89 13.75
C PRO A 3 -29.59 -4.55 14.64
N SER A 4 -30.75 -3.92 14.77
CA SER A 4 -31.91 -4.53 15.42
C SER A 4 -32.38 -5.72 14.58
N GLY A 5 -32.40 -6.92 15.16
CA GLY A 5 -32.90 -8.10 14.46
C GLY A 5 -34.38 -7.93 14.10
N GLY A 6 -34.71 -8.08 12.82
CA GLY A 6 -36.08 -8.11 12.31
C GLY A 6 -36.47 -9.54 11.89
N TRP A 7 -37.65 -9.99 12.28
CA TRP A 7 -38.22 -11.25 11.84
C TRP A 7 -38.88 -11.06 10.47
N ALA A 8 -38.61 -11.94 9.50
CA ALA A 8 -39.32 -11.97 8.23
C ALA A 8 -40.52 -12.93 8.28
N GLU A 9 -41.54 -12.67 7.46
CA GLU A 9 -42.70 -13.56 7.30
C GLU A 9 -42.28 -14.96 6.85
N LYS A 10 -42.96 -15.99 7.36
CA LYS A 10 -42.71 -17.40 7.02
C LYS A 10 -42.83 -17.60 5.50
N GLY A 11 -41.72 -17.95 4.87
CA GLY A 11 -41.63 -18.18 3.41
C GLY A 11 -40.99 -17.04 2.62
N LYS A 12 -40.62 -15.92 3.24
CA LYS A 12 -39.87 -14.83 2.59
C LYS A 12 -38.49 -14.63 3.26
N PRO A 13 -37.41 -14.49 2.49
CA PRO A 13 -36.09 -14.20 3.07
C PRO A 13 -36.05 -12.81 3.69
N ALA A 14 -35.41 -12.69 4.86
CA ALA A 14 -35.12 -11.40 5.47
C ALA A 14 -34.06 -10.67 4.63
N ILE A 15 -34.42 -9.53 4.05
CA ILE A 15 -33.49 -8.67 3.30
C ILE A 15 -33.01 -7.57 4.25
N VAL A 16 -31.73 -7.56 4.57
CA VAL A 16 -31.09 -6.52 5.38
C VAL A 16 -30.10 -5.76 4.49
N THR A 17 -30.31 -4.45 4.35
CA THR A 17 -29.32 -3.57 3.73
C THR A 17 -28.20 -3.31 4.72
N THR A 18 -27.09 -4.02 4.59
CA THR A 18 -25.85 -3.72 5.32
C THR A 18 -25.05 -2.65 4.58
N PRO A 19 -24.64 -1.55 5.25
CA PRO A 19 -23.66 -0.63 4.67
C PRO A 19 -22.36 -1.40 4.42
N SER A 20 -21.96 -1.48 3.15
CA SER A 20 -20.69 -2.07 2.75
C SER A 20 -19.66 -0.96 2.56
N THR A 21 -18.51 -1.07 3.22
CA THR A 21 -17.34 -0.22 3.00
C THR A 21 -16.49 -0.66 1.80
N ARG A 22 -16.92 -1.72 1.09
CA ARG A 22 -16.16 -2.30 -0.02
C ARG A 22 -16.38 -1.48 -1.31
N ALA A 23 -15.63 -0.40 -1.45
CA ALA A 23 -15.49 0.36 -2.68
C ALA A 23 -14.22 -0.05 -3.44
N VAL A 24 -14.25 0.08 -4.77
CA VAL A 24 -13.05 -0.02 -5.61
C VAL A 24 -12.21 1.24 -5.37
N TYR A 25 -11.05 1.09 -4.75
CA TYR A 25 -10.14 2.20 -4.46
C TYR A 25 -8.96 2.19 -5.42
N HIS A 26 -8.52 3.39 -5.82
CA HIS A 26 -7.28 3.58 -6.56
C HIS A 26 -6.27 4.23 -5.63
N THR A 27 -5.01 3.82 -5.70
CA THR A 27 -3.95 4.42 -4.89
C THR A 27 -3.17 5.40 -5.75
N ILE A 28 -2.94 6.61 -5.26
CA ILE A 28 -2.09 7.59 -5.93
C ILE A 28 -0.84 7.75 -5.08
N LEU A 29 0.33 7.56 -5.67
CA LEU A 29 1.59 8.01 -5.09
C LEU A 29 1.93 9.37 -5.66
N GLY A 30 2.37 10.28 -4.81
CA GLY A 30 2.78 11.61 -5.24
C GLY A 30 3.93 12.10 -4.39
N ALA A 31 4.89 12.75 -5.04
CA ALA A 31 5.92 13.53 -4.38
C ALA A 31 5.73 14.99 -4.77
N ILE A 32 5.70 15.88 -3.78
CA ILE A 32 5.52 17.31 -3.99
C ILE A 32 6.65 18.09 -3.35
N SER A 33 6.97 19.23 -3.97
CA SER A 33 7.88 20.22 -3.43
C SER A 33 7.11 21.52 -3.20
N SER A 34 7.67 22.41 -2.37
CA SER A 34 7.23 23.81 -2.19
C SER A 34 6.87 24.57 -3.47
N LYS A 35 7.44 24.21 -4.63
CA LYS A 35 7.21 24.91 -5.91
C LYS A 35 6.26 24.18 -6.86
N PHE A 36 6.23 22.84 -6.85
CA PHE A 36 5.48 22.03 -7.82
C PHE A 36 5.35 20.56 -7.40
N ALA A 37 4.43 19.84 -8.04
CA ALA A 37 4.36 18.39 -7.99
C ALA A 37 5.51 17.78 -8.78
N VAL A 38 6.35 16.99 -8.11
CA VAL A 38 7.55 16.37 -8.70
C VAL A 38 7.09 15.18 -9.54
N SER A 39 6.51 14.18 -8.89
CA SER A 39 6.04 12.95 -9.53
C SER A 39 4.64 12.57 -9.05
N MET A 40 3.85 11.95 -9.92
CA MET A 40 2.54 11.37 -9.60
C MET A 40 2.34 10.05 -10.34
N GLU A 41 1.95 9.00 -9.62
CA GLU A 41 1.69 7.67 -10.16
C GLU A 41 0.33 7.15 -9.70
N LEU A 42 -0.58 6.87 -10.64
CA LEU A 42 -1.85 6.22 -10.37
C LEU A 42 -1.68 4.70 -10.39
N ARG A 43 -2.14 4.05 -9.33
CA ARG A 43 -2.11 2.60 -9.17
C ARG A 43 -3.52 2.05 -9.17
N ASN A 44 -3.73 1.11 -10.07
CA ASN A 44 -4.99 0.39 -10.16
C ASN A 44 -5.12 -0.60 -8.99
N PRO A 45 -6.33 -0.80 -8.48
CA PRO A 45 -6.59 -1.83 -7.48
C PRO A 45 -6.16 -3.19 -8.00
N LYS A 46 -5.59 -4.00 -7.10
CA LYS A 46 -5.25 -5.38 -7.43
C LYS A 46 -6.55 -6.14 -7.68
N GLU A 47 -6.73 -6.68 -8.88
CA GLU A 47 -7.87 -7.56 -9.25
C GLU A 47 -7.74 -8.94 -8.57
N GLU A 48 -7.72 -8.97 -7.24
CA GLU A 48 -7.74 -10.21 -6.48
C GLU A 48 -8.88 -10.08 -5.46
N TRP A 49 -10.11 -10.49 -5.85
CA TRP A 49 -11.13 -11.11 -4.97
C TRP A 49 -12.44 -11.38 -5.72
N SER A 50 -12.32 -12.13 -6.83
CA SER A 50 -13.42 -12.87 -7.44
C SER A 50 -13.01 -14.32 -7.67
N LYS A 51 -12.41 -14.96 -6.67
CA LYS A 51 -12.37 -16.43 -6.61
C LYS A 51 -13.27 -16.82 -5.47
N HIS A 52 -14.46 -17.29 -5.83
CA HIS A 52 -15.32 -18.06 -4.95
C HIS A 52 -14.49 -19.21 -4.36
N ILE A 53 -13.91 -19.03 -3.17
CA ILE A 53 -13.31 -20.13 -2.42
C ILE A 53 -14.50 -21.01 -2.01
N LYS A 54 -14.77 -22.06 -2.78
CA LYS A 54 -15.50 -23.21 -2.25
C LYS A 54 -14.59 -23.83 -1.20
N ILE A 55 -14.87 -23.59 0.06
CA ILE A 55 -14.27 -24.35 1.15
C ILE A 55 -15.03 -25.67 1.18
N ASP A 56 -14.55 -26.67 0.45
CA ASP A 56 -14.96 -28.05 0.73
C ASP A 56 -14.30 -28.46 2.04
N PHE A 57 -15.15 -28.63 3.05
CA PHE A 57 -14.76 -28.95 4.41
C PHE A 57 -14.31 -30.42 4.48
N HIS A 58 -13.08 -30.72 4.07
CA HIS A 58 -12.46 -32.00 4.38
C HIS A 58 -10.95 -31.88 4.61
N ASN A 59 -10.58 -31.78 5.89
CA ASN A 59 -9.29 -32.16 6.48
C ASN A 59 -8.01 -31.75 5.74
N CYS A 60 -7.49 -30.55 6.01
CA CYS A 60 -6.10 -30.20 5.69
C CYS A 60 -5.23 -30.17 6.94
N LYS A 61 -4.69 -31.33 7.33
CA LYS A 61 -3.46 -31.39 8.13
C LYS A 61 -2.33 -30.80 7.27
N ARG A 62 -1.62 -29.79 7.78
CA ARG A 62 -0.49 -29.15 7.10
C ARG A 62 0.59 -30.19 6.78
N LYS A 63 0.90 -30.41 5.50
CA LYS A 63 2.19 -30.99 5.09
C LYS A 63 3.20 -29.86 4.95
N ALA A 64 4.36 -30.02 5.58
CA ALA A 64 5.49 -29.11 5.41
C ALA A 64 5.91 -29.09 3.93
N PRO A 65 6.16 -27.93 3.31
CA PRO A 65 6.61 -27.90 1.93
C PRO A 65 8.09 -28.31 1.85
N SER A 66 8.33 -29.46 1.22
CA SER A 66 9.63 -29.84 0.68
C SER A 66 10.03 -28.87 -0.44
N SER A 67 11.24 -28.32 -0.29
CA SER A 67 12.17 -27.75 -1.29
C SER A 67 11.65 -27.30 -2.68
N ASN A 68 12.13 -26.11 -3.06
CA ASN A 68 12.12 -25.49 -4.39
C ASN A 68 10.79 -24.87 -4.83
N LYS A 69 10.33 -23.89 -4.05
CA LYS A 69 9.47 -22.83 -4.57
C LYS A 69 10.36 -21.60 -4.76
N LYS A 70 10.42 -21.09 -6.00
CA LYS A 70 10.96 -19.76 -6.30
C LYS A 70 10.48 -18.82 -5.20
N LEU A 71 11.40 -18.19 -4.50
CA LEU A 71 11.08 -17.12 -3.57
C LEU A 71 10.23 -16.12 -4.37
N LEU A 72 8.95 -15.98 -3.99
CA LEU A 72 8.15 -14.85 -4.44
C LEU A 72 8.99 -13.60 -4.18
N PRO A 73 9.08 -12.63 -5.11
CA PRO A 73 9.87 -11.44 -4.86
C PRO A 73 9.35 -10.79 -3.58
N ARG A 74 10.28 -10.58 -2.66
CA ARG A 74 10.15 -9.78 -1.44
C ARG A 74 9.18 -8.61 -1.71
N GLY A 75 8.00 -8.65 -1.09
CA GLY A 75 6.91 -7.67 -1.16
C GLY A 75 6.73 -6.93 -2.50
N ALA A 76 5.72 -7.31 -3.29
CA ALA A 76 5.37 -6.62 -4.53
C ALA A 76 5.20 -5.08 -4.37
N ASP A 77 4.96 -4.60 -3.15
CA ASP A 77 4.69 -3.19 -2.86
C ASP A 77 5.96 -2.37 -2.56
N THR A 78 6.96 -2.91 -1.85
CA THR A 78 8.22 -2.20 -1.54
C THR A 78 9.08 -2.00 -2.80
N GLY A 79 9.24 -3.05 -3.61
CA GLY A 79 10.00 -2.94 -4.87
C GLY A 79 9.38 -1.93 -5.85
N ARG A 80 8.04 -1.85 -5.88
CA ARG A 80 7.32 -0.83 -6.67
C ARG A 80 7.51 0.57 -6.12
N TYR A 81 7.63 0.73 -4.80
CA TYR A 81 7.93 2.03 -4.20
C TYR A 81 9.35 2.50 -4.53
N LEU A 82 10.34 1.59 -4.49
CA LEU A 82 11.72 1.91 -4.87
C LEU A 82 11.82 2.47 -6.29
N VAL A 83 11.13 1.85 -7.26
CA VAL A 83 11.10 2.35 -8.65
C VAL A 83 10.48 3.74 -8.75
N PHE A 84 9.42 4.02 -7.98
CA PHE A 84 8.81 5.34 -7.91
C PHE A 84 9.78 6.37 -7.30
N LEU A 85 10.47 6.00 -6.22
CA LEU A 85 11.43 6.84 -5.53
C LEU A 85 12.64 7.17 -6.42
N GLU A 86 13.20 6.19 -7.13
CA GLU A 86 14.30 6.41 -8.08
C GLU A 86 13.92 7.45 -9.15
N LYS A 87 12.75 7.30 -9.78
CA LYS A 87 12.26 8.26 -10.79
C LYS A 87 12.08 9.66 -10.21
N THR A 88 11.51 9.73 -9.01
CA THR A 88 11.33 11.01 -8.31
C THR A 88 12.67 11.68 -8.05
N MET A 89 13.68 10.92 -7.63
CA MET A 89 15.02 11.44 -7.39
C MET A 89 15.72 11.86 -8.69
N ASP A 90 15.52 11.13 -9.79
CA ASP A 90 16.03 11.52 -11.12
C ASP A 90 15.49 12.92 -11.53
N GLU A 91 14.21 13.17 -11.30
CA GLU A 91 13.59 14.47 -11.58
C GLU A 91 14.14 15.59 -10.68
N VAL A 92 14.36 15.29 -9.40
CA VAL A 92 14.95 16.26 -8.45
C VAL A 92 16.43 16.50 -8.72
N ASP A 93 17.17 15.49 -9.19
CA ASP A 93 18.58 15.58 -9.54
C ASP A 93 18.83 16.52 -10.73
N CYS A 94 17.86 16.67 -11.63
CA CYS A 94 17.89 17.69 -12.69
C CYS A 94 17.82 19.13 -12.17
N LEU A 95 17.53 19.35 -10.88
CA LEU A 95 17.35 20.66 -10.27
C LEU A 95 18.52 20.96 -9.33
N PRO A 96 19.53 21.73 -9.77
CA PRO A 96 20.73 21.99 -8.95
C PRO A 96 20.39 22.71 -7.63
N GLU A 97 19.30 23.47 -7.58
CA GLU A 97 18.79 24.15 -6.37
C GLU A 97 18.29 23.20 -5.27
N ARG A 98 18.02 21.92 -5.60
CA ARG A 98 17.40 20.95 -4.68
C ARG A 98 18.39 20.02 -3.99
N LYS A 99 19.70 20.18 -4.27
CA LYS A 99 20.74 19.45 -3.55
C LYS A 99 20.69 19.75 -2.06
N GLY A 100 20.70 18.70 -1.24
CA GLY A 100 20.68 18.81 0.22
C GLY A 100 19.29 18.98 0.83
N TYR A 101 18.22 18.89 0.04
CA TYR A 101 16.85 18.89 0.56
C TYR A 101 16.53 17.59 1.28
N TYR A 102 15.57 17.66 2.20
CA TYR A 102 15.06 16.49 2.92
C TYR A 102 13.88 15.88 2.16
N ILE A 103 13.83 14.56 2.11
CA ILE A 103 12.68 13.78 1.67
C ILE A 103 11.85 13.45 2.91
N ASP A 104 10.63 13.97 2.97
CA ASP A 104 9.70 13.70 4.07
C ASP A 104 8.77 12.54 3.70
N MET A 105 8.64 11.56 4.59
CA MET A 105 7.85 10.35 4.38
C MET A 105 7.10 9.96 5.66
N ASP A 106 5.93 9.33 5.53
CA ASP A 106 5.24 8.74 6.67
C ASP A 106 5.91 7.43 7.12
N ASN A 107 5.58 6.97 8.32
CA ASN A 107 6.11 5.74 8.89
C ASN A 107 5.41 4.48 8.35
N GLY A 108 4.86 4.56 7.14
CA GLY A 108 4.17 3.47 6.50
C GLY A 108 5.11 2.27 6.29
N PRO A 109 4.62 1.02 6.39
CA PRO A 109 5.46 -0.18 6.19
C PRO A 109 6.15 -0.25 4.82
N ILE A 110 5.67 0.51 3.83
CA ILE A 110 6.26 0.62 2.49
C ILE A 110 7.52 1.51 2.46
N HIS A 111 7.72 2.34 3.49
CA HIS A 111 8.83 3.30 3.59
C HIS A 111 9.97 2.82 4.47
N THR A 112 9.73 1.85 5.37
CA THR A 112 10.68 1.45 6.42
C THR A 112 11.68 0.36 6.00
N ASP A 113 11.94 0.16 4.70
CA ASP A 113 12.93 -0.81 4.24
C ASP A 113 14.32 -0.17 4.20
N ARG A 114 15.35 -0.90 4.66
CA ARG A 114 16.75 -0.45 4.64
C ARG A 114 17.22 -0.07 3.23
N GLU A 115 16.69 -0.75 2.21
CA GLU A 115 17.00 -0.46 0.80
C GLU A 115 16.60 0.99 0.41
N ILE A 116 15.54 1.53 1.03
CA ILE A 116 15.07 2.91 0.79
C ILE A 116 16.05 3.91 1.41
N ASP A 117 16.45 3.68 2.66
CA ASP A 117 17.41 4.54 3.35
C ASP A 117 18.77 4.58 2.63
N GLU A 118 19.23 3.41 2.16
CA GLU A 118 20.47 3.26 1.39
C GLU A 118 20.38 4.03 0.05
N LEU A 119 19.27 3.91 -0.67
CA LEU A 119 19.05 4.63 -1.94
C LEU A 119 19.09 6.14 -1.75
N ILE A 120 18.36 6.65 -0.75
CA ILE A 120 18.28 8.09 -0.45
C ILE A 120 19.66 8.65 -0.10
N THR A 121 20.36 7.97 0.81
CA THR A 121 21.68 8.40 1.28
C THR A 121 22.72 8.33 0.17
N ARG A 122 22.69 7.29 -0.67
CA ARG A 122 23.63 7.11 -1.80
C ARG A 122 23.56 8.25 -2.81
N ARG A 123 22.38 8.85 -3.02
CA ARG A 123 22.21 10.02 -3.90
C ARG A 123 22.47 11.36 -3.22
N GLY A 124 22.88 11.35 -1.94
CA GLY A 124 23.26 12.56 -1.20
C GLY A 124 22.09 13.31 -0.57
N TYR A 125 20.92 12.69 -0.48
CA TYR A 125 19.76 13.25 0.21
C TYR A 125 19.69 12.76 1.66
N LYS A 126 18.91 13.47 2.47
CA LYS A 126 18.52 13.03 3.81
C LYS A 126 17.02 12.79 3.81
N HIS A 127 16.53 11.90 4.66
CA HIS A 127 15.10 11.70 4.85
C HIS A 127 14.67 11.94 6.29
N ILE A 128 13.40 12.30 6.47
CA ILE A 128 12.74 12.44 7.76
C ILE A 128 11.49 11.58 7.73
N TYR A 129 11.26 10.91 8.85
CA TYR A 129 10.10 10.07 9.10
C TYR A 129 9.13 10.83 9.99
N LEU A 130 7.93 11.10 9.48
CA LEU A 130 6.92 11.87 10.21
C LEU A 130 6.53 11.17 11.50
N ARG A 131 6.48 11.94 12.60
CA ARG A 131 6.04 11.41 13.88
C ARG A 131 4.54 11.06 13.80
N LEU A 132 4.21 9.79 14.01
CA LEU A 132 2.83 9.33 14.16
C LEU A 132 2.18 10.02 15.37
N GLY A 133 1.32 11.02 15.15
CA GLY A 133 0.54 11.60 16.23
C GLY A 133 -0.15 12.94 15.95
N LYS A 134 -1.47 12.84 15.75
CA LYS A 134 -2.52 13.87 15.62
C LYS A 134 -2.41 14.75 14.38
N GLY A 135 -3.47 14.68 13.57
CA GLY A 135 -3.64 15.49 12.37
C GLY A 135 -3.42 16.96 12.67
N ASP A 136 -2.92 17.64 11.64
CA ASP A 136 -2.45 19.03 11.57
C ASP A 136 -0.91 19.12 11.63
N LEU A 137 -0.33 19.07 10.42
CA LEU A 137 0.99 19.57 10.06
C LEU A 137 0.79 20.82 9.19
#